data_AF-A0A954WWL0-F1
#
_entry.id   AF-A0A954WWL0-F1
#
_cell.length_a   1.000
_cell.length_b   1.000
_cell.length_c   1.000
_cell.angle_alpha   90.00
_cell.angle_beta   90.00
_cell.angle_gamma   90.00
#
_symmetry.space_group_name_H-M   'P 1'
#
loop_
_entity.id
_entity.type
_entity.pdbx_description
1 polymer ?
#
loop_
_entity_poly.entity_id
_entity_poly.type
_entity_poly.pdbx_seq_one_letter_code
_entity_poly.pdbx_strand_id
1 'polypeptide(L)'
;MSSQGDFPFDSFGLGIFEIHIDATDAYGATTRESRRVTVTDDDILPPAITLSGSIGVEGDKADQKMCWSVDDPSGASVEAQLKKNGAVILNSAEVEGCFDFNQHGVGRFELSVGAVDLDADWIGDDMNSSATRSVIVFDAGVDQKADEGGSVELSADATLGLNYVWDFGD
;
A
#
# COMPACT_ATOMS: atom_id res chain seq x y z
N MET A 1 28.76 29.00 -44.06
CA MET A 1 28.53 29.29 -42.62
C MET A 1 27.74 28.12 -42.07
N SER A 2 28.21 27.46 -41.02
CA SER A 2 27.36 26.53 -40.27
C SER A 2 26.64 27.32 -39.20
N SER A 3 25.31 27.34 -39.22
CA SER A 3 24.52 27.80 -38.08
C SER A 3 24.25 26.61 -37.17
N GLN A 4 24.46 26.79 -35.87
CA GLN A 4 24.02 25.86 -34.83
C GLN A 4 22.89 26.52 -34.05
N GLY A 5 21.92 25.71 -33.61
CA GLY A 5 20.88 26.10 -32.67
C GLY A 5 20.58 24.94 -31.74
N ASP A 6 20.18 25.27 -30.52
CA ASP A 6 19.74 24.31 -29.51
C ASP A 6 18.26 24.55 -29.22
N PHE A 7 17.49 23.48 -29.12
CA PHE A 7 16.06 23.53 -28.81
C PHE A 7 15.76 22.54 -27.68
N PRO A 8 15.53 23.02 -26.44
CA PRO A 8 15.15 22.15 -25.32
C PRO A 8 13.70 21.70 -25.47
N PHE A 9 13.44 20.41 -25.25
CA PHE A 9 12.09 19.84 -25.34
C PHE A 9 11.45 19.60 -23.97
N ASP A 10 12.21 19.78 -22.89
CA ASP A 10 11.88 19.37 -21.53
C ASP A 10 10.55 19.97 -21.02
N SER A 11 10.16 21.16 -21.50
CA SER A 11 8.91 21.82 -21.10
C SER A 11 7.68 21.45 -21.95
N PHE A 12 7.83 20.61 -22.98
CA PHE A 12 6.73 20.26 -23.89
C PHE A 12 6.08 18.92 -23.57
N GLY A 13 6.60 18.18 -22.58
CA GLY A 13 6.08 16.89 -22.14
C GLY A 13 6.35 15.76 -23.15
N LEU A 14 5.60 14.67 -22.97
CA LEU A 14 5.73 13.46 -23.76
C LEU A 14 5.27 13.64 -25.22
N GLY A 15 5.88 12.89 -26.13
CA GLY A 15 5.41 12.82 -27.52
C GLY A 15 6.51 12.72 -28.56
N ILE A 16 6.11 12.92 -29.82
CA ILE A 16 7.01 12.91 -30.97
C ILE A 16 7.20 14.35 -31.43
N PHE A 17 8.44 14.82 -31.36
CA PHE A 17 8.85 16.12 -31.85
C PHE A 17 9.52 15.96 -33.21
N GLU A 18 9.13 16.81 -34.16
CA GLU A 18 9.76 16.88 -35.48
C GLU A 18 10.34 18.27 -35.70
N ILE A 19 11.65 18.33 -35.93
CA ILE A 19 12.36 19.54 -36.27
C ILE A 19 12.45 19.61 -37.79
N HIS A 20 12.04 20.73 -38.38
CA HIS A 20 12.25 21.03 -39.79
C HIS A 20 13.29 22.15 -39.94
N ILE A 21 14.26 21.94 -40.82
CA ILE A 21 15.29 22.91 -41.15
C ILE A 21 15.11 23.29 -42.60
N ASP A 22 14.64 24.52 -42.83
CA ASP A 22 14.52 25.10 -44.16
C ASP A 22 15.69 26.06 -44.41
N ALA A 23 16.48 25.80 -45.46
CA ALA A 23 17.51 26.69 -45.93
C ALA A 23 17.09 27.28 -47.28
N THR A 24 17.23 28.61 -47.44
CA THR A 24 16.98 29.32 -48.69
C THR A 24 18.24 30.04 -49.12
N ASP A 25 18.69 29.86 -50.35
CA ASP A 25 19.85 30.58 -50.89
C ASP A 25 19.48 32.01 -51.35
N ALA A 26 20.50 32.80 -51.74
CA ALA A 26 20.30 34.18 -52.19
C ALA A 26 19.51 34.32 -53.51
N TYR A 27 19.33 33.22 -54.25
CA TYR A 27 18.57 33.16 -55.49
C TYR A 27 17.16 32.56 -55.30
N GLY A 28 16.78 32.24 -54.06
CA GLY A 28 15.46 31.73 -53.69
C GLY A 28 15.30 30.22 -53.77
N ALA A 29 16.36 29.45 -54.00
CA ALA A 29 16.28 28.00 -53.96
C ALA A 29 16.21 27.49 -52.52
N THR A 30 15.32 26.54 -52.25
CA THR A 30 15.07 26.02 -50.89
C THR A 30 15.43 24.55 -50.75
N THR A 31 15.99 24.16 -49.60
CA THR A 31 16.14 22.76 -49.17
C THR A 31 15.55 22.56 -47.79
N ARG A 32 14.94 21.40 -47.55
CA ARG A 32 14.39 21.01 -46.23
C ARG A 32 15.03 19.72 -45.74
N GLU A 33 15.41 19.70 -44.48
CA GLU A 33 15.79 18.49 -43.75
C GLU A 33 14.93 18.36 -42.49
N SER A 34 14.68 17.14 -42.02
CA SER A 34 13.96 16.93 -40.76
C SER A 34 14.62 15.91 -39.84
N ARG A 35 14.39 16.07 -38.53
CA ARG A 35 14.79 15.13 -37.49
C ARG A 35 13.62 14.87 -36.54
N ARG A 36 13.41 13.60 -36.19
CA ARG A 36 12.42 13.18 -35.19
C ARG A 36 13.08 12.83 -33.86
N VAL A 37 12.42 13.18 -32.77
CA VAL A 37 12.78 12.85 -31.38
C VAL A 37 11.52 12.32 -30.71
N THR A 38 11.64 11.20 -29.99
CA THR A 38 10.56 10.67 -29.17
C THR A 38 10.93 10.89 -27.71
N VAL A 39 10.01 11.50 -26.96
CA VAL A 39 10.07 11.65 -25.50
C VAL A 39 9.01 10.72 -24.93
N THR A 40 9.45 9.80 -24.06
CA THR A 40 8.61 8.82 -23.39
C THR A 40 8.76 8.97 -21.90
N ASP A 41 7.69 8.61 -21.21
CA ASP A 41 7.62 8.37 -19.78
C ASP A 41 8.41 7.12 -19.45
N ASP A 42 9.29 7.18 -18.45
CA ASP A 42 10.13 6.05 -18.06
C ASP A 42 9.59 5.25 -16.87
N ASP A 43 8.60 5.75 -16.13
CA ASP A 43 7.80 4.98 -15.17
C ASP A 43 6.28 5.29 -15.19
N ILE A 44 5.56 4.52 -16.00
CA ILE A 44 4.10 4.63 -16.13
C ILE A 44 3.30 3.81 -15.08
N LEU A 45 3.95 3.24 -14.07
CA LEU A 45 3.30 2.31 -13.14
C LEU A 45 3.03 2.98 -11.79
N PRO A 46 1.84 2.79 -11.21
CA PRO A 46 1.59 3.27 -9.85
C PRO A 46 2.31 2.39 -8.81
N PRO A 47 2.52 2.91 -7.58
CA PRO A 47 3.17 2.15 -6.51
C PRO A 47 2.43 0.86 -6.17
N ALA A 48 3.17 -0.23 -5.99
CA ALA A 48 2.64 -1.54 -5.59
C ALA A 48 2.67 -1.70 -4.07
N ILE A 49 1.50 -1.76 -3.43
CA ILE A 49 1.36 -1.91 -1.97
C ILE A 49 1.03 -3.35 -1.60
N THR A 50 1.83 -3.94 -0.71
CA THR A 50 1.57 -5.27 -0.13
C THR A 50 1.31 -5.18 1.38
N LEU A 51 0.22 -5.81 1.85
CA LEU A 51 -0.14 -5.86 3.27
C LEU A 51 -0.17 -7.30 3.80
N SER A 52 0.46 -7.54 4.94
CA SER A 52 0.56 -8.87 5.57
C SER A 52 0.31 -8.85 7.09
N GLY A 53 0.31 -10.03 7.73
CA GLY A 53 0.10 -10.19 9.17
C GLY A 53 -1.33 -10.56 9.58
N SER A 54 -1.83 -9.97 10.67
CA SER A 54 -3.18 -10.15 11.22
C SER A 54 -4.29 -9.74 10.24
N ILE A 55 -5.39 -10.49 10.22
CA ILE A 55 -6.56 -10.24 9.35
C ILE A 55 -7.81 -10.92 9.90
N GLY A 56 -8.98 -10.33 9.66
CA GLY A 56 -10.26 -10.96 9.96
C GLY A 56 -10.58 -10.92 11.45
N VAL A 57 -10.53 -12.06 12.13
CA VAL A 57 -10.85 -12.18 13.56
C VAL A 57 -9.81 -13.06 14.24
N GLU A 58 -9.22 -12.60 15.34
CA GLU A 58 -8.20 -13.33 16.10
C GLU A 58 -8.39 -13.16 17.61
N GLY A 59 -7.94 -14.15 18.39
CA GLY A 59 -7.92 -14.05 19.84
C GLY A 59 -6.78 -13.16 20.32
N ASP A 60 -6.95 -12.54 21.49
CA ASP A 60 -5.96 -11.69 22.17
C ASP A 60 -4.67 -12.40 22.61
N LYS A 61 -4.65 -13.75 22.52
CA LYS A 61 -3.46 -14.58 22.72
C LYS A 61 -2.70 -14.93 21.43
N ALA A 62 -3.21 -14.56 20.26
CA ALA A 62 -2.50 -14.69 19.00
C ALA A 62 -1.28 -13.73 18.94
N ASP A 63 -0.46 -13.81 17.89
CA ASP A 63 0.49 -12.74 17.58
C ASP A 63 -0.20 -11.71 16.68
N GLN A 64 -0.49 -10.55 17.24
CA GLN A 64 -1.17 -9.44 16.60
C GLN A 64 -0.15 -8.46 15.99
N LYS A 65 0.08 -8.62 14.69
CA LYS A 65 1.08 -7.85 13.95
C LYS A 65 0.63 -7.61 12.53
N MET A 66 0.78 -6.39 12.03
CA MET A 66 0.58 -6.08 10.61
C MET A 66 1.87 -5.50 10.01
N CYS A 67 2.12 -5.81 8.75
CA CYS A 67 3.24 -5.26 8.01
C CYS A 67 2.79 -4.73 6.65
N TRP A 68 3.54 -3.76 6.14
CA TRP A 68 3.38 -3.21 4.80
C TRP A 68 4.73 -3.12 4.08
N SER A 69 4.66 -3.14 2.75
CA SER A 69 5.74 -2.74 1.87
C SER A 69 5.17 -2.04 0.65
N VAL A 70 5.88 -1.06 0.14
CA VAL A 70 5.58 -0.31 -1.08
C VAL A 70 6.79 -0.41 -1.98
N ASP A 71 6.56 -0.84 -3.22
CA ASP A 71 7.58 -0.94 -4.26
C ASP A 71 7.12 -0.14 -5.47
N ASP A 72 8.04 0.62 -6.05
CA ASP A 72 7.80 1.45 -7.21
C ASP A 72 9.14 1.68 -7.95
N PRO A 73 9.19 1.58 -9.29
CA PRO A 73 10.43 1.76 -10.04
C PRO A 73 11.07 3.16 -9.87
N SER A 74 10.25 4.21 -9.84
CA SER A 74 10.66 5.59 -9.59
C SER A 74 10.86 5.91 -8.09
N GLY A 75 10.33 5.03 -7.23
CA GLY A 75 10.27 5.21 -5.79
C GLY A 75 8.94 5.81 -5.36
N ALA A 76 8.66 5.82 -4.05
CA ALA A 76 7.35 6.26 -3.57
C ALA A 76 7.42 7.07 -2.27
N SER A 77 6.54 8.07 -2.16
CA SER A 77 6.17 8.72 -0.91
C SER A 77 5.03 7.94 -0.26
N VAL A 78 5.16 7.59 1.02
CA VAL A 78 4.22 6.69 1.72
C VAL A 78 3.58 7.38 2.93
N GLU A 79 2.30 7.06 3.18
CA GLU A 79 1.60 7.34 4.43
C GLU A 79 0.90 6.06 4.93
N ALA A 80 1.48 5.42 5.94
CA ALA A 80 0.90 4.26 6.62
C ALA A 80 0.32 4.66 7.99
N GLN A 81 -0.92 4.25 8.26
CA GLN A 81 -1.64 4.58 9.48
C GLN A 81 -2.36 3.34 10.04
N LEU A 82 -2.14 3.04 11.32
CA LEU A 82 -2.89 2.01 12.04
C LEU A 82 -3.84 2.67 13.04
N LYS A 83 -5.12 2.29 12.99
CA LYS A 83 -6.16 2.73 13.94
C LYS A 83 -6.61 1.59 14.82
N LYS A 84 -6.85 1.88 16.10
CA LYS A 84 -7.63 1.05 17.02
C LYS A 84 -8.96 1.73 17.31
N ASN A 85 -10.08 1.07 16.99
CA ASN A 85 -11.43 1.60 17.21
C ASN A 85 -11.60 3.04 16.66
N GLY A 86 -10.99 3.32 15.51
CA GLY A 86 -11.00 4.66 14.87
C GLY A 86 -9.93 5.63 15.37
N ALA A 87 -9.27 5.39 16.51
CA ALA A 87 -8.19 6.22 17.01
C ALA A 87 -6.84 5.78 16.44
N VAL A 88 -6.07 6.72 15.89
CA VAL A 88 -4.73 6.45 15.34
C VAL A 88 -3.78 6.06 16.47
N ILE A 89 -3.08 4.94 16.29
CA ILE A 89 -2.05 4.42 17.20
C ILE A 89 -0.65 4.35 16.56
N LEU A 90 -0.59 4.46 15.23
CA LEU A 90 0.65 4.55 14.46
C LEU A 90 0.45 5.45 13.24
N ASN A 91 1.46 6.27 12.95
CA ASN A 91 1.70 6.83 11.62
C ASN A 91 3.15 6.51 11.22
N SER A 92 3.38 6.22 9.94
CA SER A 92 4.71 6.03 9.37
C SER A 92 4.75 6.58 7.94
N ALA A 93 5.91 7.09 7.54
CA ALA A 93 6.20 7.48 6.16
C ALA A 93 7.20 6.53 5.47
N GLU A 94 7.59 5.46 6.16
CA GLU A 94 8.54 4.48 5.64
C GLU A 94 7.88 3.59 4.58
N VAL A 95 8.62 3.30 3.51
CA VAL A 95 8.18 2.44 2.40
C VAL A 95 7.93 0.99 2.83
N GLU A 96 8.52 0.56 3.94
CA GLU A 96 8.27 -0.72 4.56
C GLU A 96 8.18 -0.60 6.08
N GLY A 97 7.43 -1.51 6.70
CA GLY A 97 7.37 -1.56 8.16
C GLY A 97 6.47 -2.64 8.70
N CYS A 98 6.60 -2.86 10.00
CA CYS A 98 5.74 -3.75 10.76
C CYS A 98 5.38 -3.09 12.09
N PHE A 99 4.15 -3.30 12.53
CA PHE A 99 3.69 -2.88 13.85
C PHE A 99 3.10 -4.07 14.60
N ASP A 100 3.69 -4.36 15.75
CA ASP A 100 3.19 -5.30 16.75
C ASP A 100 2.24 -4.53 17.67
N PHE A 101 1.00 -4.99 17.74
CA PHE A 101 -0.04 -4.40 18.59
C PHE A 101 -0.53 -5.36 19.68
N ASN A 102 0.29 -6.34 20.05
CA ASN A 102 0.01 -7.30 21.12
C ASN A 102 -0.35 -6.60 22.44
N GLN A 103 0.26 -5.45 22.72
CA GLN A 103 0.03 -4.66 23.94
C GLN A 103 -1.17 -3.71 23.87
N HIS A 104 -1.84 -3.64 22.72
CA HIS A 104 -3.00 -2.75 22.56
C HIS A 104 -4.31 -3.41 22.96
N GLY A 105 -4.35 -4.73 23.20
CA GLY A 105 -5.52 -5.46 23.66
C GLY A 105 -6.67 -5.52 22.65
N VAL A 106 -7.85 -5.95 23.11
CA VAL A 106 -9.01 -6.21 22.25
C VAL A 106 -9.55 -4.96 21.54
N GLY A 107 -10.14 -5.17 20.37
CA GLY A 107 -10.75 -4.12 19.56
C GLY A 107 -10.62 -4.37 18.06
N ARG A 108 -11.12 -3.42 17.25
CA ARG A 108 -10.93 -3.42 15.80
C ARG A 108 -9.68 -2.63 15.45
N PHE A 109 -8.81 -3.24 14.64
CA PHE A 109 -7.61 -2.63 14.11
C PHE A 109 -7.70 -2.50 12.60
N GLU A 110 -7.29 -1.35 12.07
CA GLU A 110 -7.36 -1.01 10.66
C GLU A 110 -6.08 -0.32 10.22
N LEU A 111 -5.30 -0.99 9.37
CA LEU A 111 -4.15 -0.44 8.68
C LEU A 111 -4.61 0.14 7.34
N SER A 112 -4.26 1.39 7.08
CA SER A 112 -4.38 2.04 5.77
C SER A 112 -3.00 2.50 5.32
N VAL A 113 -2.63 2.19 4.08
CA VAL A 113 -1.39 2.66 3.45
C VAL A 113 -1.76 3.36 2.16
N GLY A 114 -1.34 4.61 2.01
CA GLY A 114 -1.36 5.36 0.76
C GLY A 114 0.06 5.54 0.25
N ALA A 115 0.23 5.54 -1.07
CA ALA A 115 1.51 5.80 -1.73
C ALA A 115 1.29 6.64 -2.98
N VAL A 116 2.26 7.51 -3.27
CA VAL A 116 2.38 8.28 -4.51
C VAL A 116 3.76 7.97 -5.08
N ASP A 117 3.86 7.69 -6.38
CA ASP A 117 5.16 7.53 -7.04
C ASP A 117 5.98 8.84 -6.99
N LEU A 118 7.24 8.76 -7.38
CA LEU A 118 8.16 9.90 -7.43
C LEU A 118 8.61 10.20 -8.86
N ASP A 119 7.91 9.65 -9.85
CA ASP A 119 8.03 10.04 -11.25
C ASP A 119 7.17 11.27 -11.53
N ALA A 120 7.83 12.41 -11.74
CA ALA A 120 7.19 13.69 -11.97
C ALA A 120 7.81 14.37 -13.19
N ASP A 121 8.13 13.57 -14.20
CA ASP A 121 8.75 14.00 -15.45
C ASP A 121 7.84 14.97 -16.24
N TRP A 122 6.53 14.91 -16.00
CA TRP A 122 5.55 15.83 -16.57
C TRP A 122 4.42 16.21 -15.60
N ILE A 123 3.71 17.30 -15.91
CA ILE A 123 2.60 17.76 -15.05
C ILE A 123 1.47 16.72 -15.08
N GLY A 124 1.16 16.18 -13.90
CA GLY A 124 0.08 15.22 -13.72
C GLY A 124 0.48 13.77 -13.93
N ASP A 125 1.78 13.49 -13.89
CA ASP A 125 2.36 12.16 -13.94
C ASP A 125 2.13 11.36 -12.65
N ASP A 126 2.13 12.05 -11.50
CA ASP A 126 1.96 11.44 -10.19
C ASP A 126 0.79 10.43 -10.15
N MET A 127 1.11 9.14 -10.02
CA MET A 127 0.13 8.09 -9.77
C MET A 127 0.09 7.73 -8.29
N ASN A 128 -1.08 7.30 -7.84
CA ASN A 128 -1.30 6.94 -6.45
C ASN A 128 -1.95 5.57 -6.30
N SER A 129 -1.60 4.92 -5.20
CA SER A 129 -2.16 3.66 -4.76
C SER A 129 -2.58 3.75 -3.30
N SER A 130 -3.58 2.96 -2.93
CA SER A 130 -3.94 2.77 -1.52
C SER A 130 -4.39 1.34 -1.24
N ALA A 131 -4.11 0.86 -0.02
CA ALA A 131 -4.53 -0.45 0.44
C ALA A 131 -4.95 -0.39 1.91
N THR A 132 -5.87 -1.29 2.30
CA THR A 132 -6.30 -1.42 3.69
C THR A 132 -6.33 -2.87 4.15
N ARG A 133 -6.12 -3.08 5.45
CA ARG A 133 -6.19 -4.39 6.12
C ARG A 133 -6.81 -4.20 7.50
N SER A 134 -7.70 -5.12 7.89
CA SER A 134 -8.39 -5.04 9.18
C SER A 134 -8.42 -6.37 9.91
N VAL A 135 -8.42 -6.29 11.23
CA VAL A 135 -8.63 -7.42 12.14
C VAL A 135 -9.46 -7.00 13.35
N ILE A 136 -10.27 -7.92 13.88
CA ILE A 136 -10.93 -7.79 15.16
C ILE A 136 -10.24 -8.72 16.14
N VAL A 137 -9.68 -8.16 17.21
CA VAL A 137 -9.11 -8.89 18.32
C VAL A 137 -10.16 -9.05 19.41
N PHE A 138 -10.47 -10.28 19.79
CA PHE A 138 -11.42 -10.61 20.86
C PHE A 138 -10.71 -11.31 22.02
N ASP A 139 -11.26 -11.17 23.23
CA ASP A 139 -10.76 -11.89 24.41
C ASP A 139 -11.03 -13.38 24.22
N ALA A 140 -9.96 -14.17 24.07
CA ALA A 140 -10.07 -15.62 23.88
C ALA A 140 -10.42 -16.37 25.19
N GLY A 141 -10.51 -15.65 26.32
CA GLY A 141 -10.72 -16.23 27.64
C GLY A 141 -9.49 -16.98 28.14
N VAL A 142 -9.57 -17.47 29.39
CA VAL A 142 -8.54 -18.36 29.95
C VAL A 142 -8.68 -19.75 29.34
N ASP A 143 -7.57 -20.39 28.98
CA ASP A 143 -7.58 -21.82 28.66
C ASP A 143 -7.97 -22.56 29.95
N GLN A 144 -9.21 -23.03 30.03
CA GLN A 144 -9.63 -23.82 31.18
C GLN A 144 -9.03 -25.21 31.00
N LYS A 145 -7.87 -25.43 31.64
CA LYS A 145 -7.39 -26.79 31.93
C LYS A 145 -8.51 -27.47 32.71
N ALA A 146 -9.09 -28.53 32.15
CA ALA A 146 -10.02 -29.38 32.88
C ALA A 146 -9.21 -30.16 33.91
N ASP A 147 -9.05 -29.60 35.10
CA ASP A 147 -8.46 -30.30 36.23
C ASP A 147 -9.53 -31.24 36.83
N GLU A 148 -9.17 -32.49 37.13
CA GLU A 148 -10.06 -33.40 37.83
C GLU A 148 -10.52 -32.78 39.16
N GLY A 149 -11.84 -32.63 39.33
CA GLY A 149 -12.46 -31.98 40.48
C GLY A 149 -12.64 -30.46 40.34
N GLY A 150 -12.25 -29.85 39.21
CA GLY A 150 -12.57 -28.47 38.88
C GLY A 150 -14.05 -28.27 38.56
N SER A 151 -14.67 -27.23 39.13
CA SER A 151 -16.04 -26.83 38.80
C SER A 151 -16.04 -25.82 37.66
N VAL A 152 -16.63 -26.18 36.52
CA VAL A 152 -16.93 -25.25 35.42
C VAL A 152 -18.37 -24.76 35.61
N GLU A 153 -18.56 -23.47 35.88
CA GLU A 153 -19.88 -22.86 35.93
C GLU A 153 -20.29 -22.35 34.55
N LEU A 154 -21.43 -22.85 34.05
CA LEU A 154 -22.02 -22.45 32.77
C LEU A 154 -23.29 -21.64 33.07
N SER A 155 -23.29 -20.33 32.78
CA SER A 155 -24.52 -19.53 32.81
C SER A 155 -25.19 -19.59 31.44
N ALA A 156 -25.97 -20.64 31.19
CA ALA A 156 -26.81 -20.76 30.01
C ALA A 156 -28.28 -20.62 30.39
N ASP A 157 -29.01 -19.71 29.73
CA ASP A 157 -30.47 -19.59 29.84
C ASP A 157 -31.11 -20.54 28.80
N ALA A 158 -30.97 -21.85 29.02
CA ALA A 158 -31.38 -22.86 28.05
C ALA A 158 -32.85 -23.25 28.26
N THR A 159 -33.71 -22.94 27.27
CA THR A 159 -35.14 -23.29 27.30
C THR A 159 -35.42 -24.75 26.90
N LEU A 160 -34.43 -25.49 26.38
CA LEU A 160 -34.52 -26.93 26.12
C LEU A 160 -33.17 -27.59 26.45
N GLY A 161 -33.23 -28.72 27.15
CA GLY A 161 -32.16 -29.32 27.94
C GLY A 161 -30.80 -29.49 27.25
N LEU A 162 -29.75 -29.21 28.01
CA LEU A 162 -28.36 -29.43 27.63
C LEU A 162 -27.94 -30.85 28.07
N ASN A 163 -27.49 -31.67 27.12
CA ASN A 163 -26.77 -32.91 27.42
C ASN A 163 -25.28 -32.66 27.21
N TYR A 164 -24.51 -32.74 28.30
CA TYR A 164 -23.04 -32.76 28.25
C TYR A 164 -22.56 -34.15 28.64
N VAL A 165 -21.74 -34.75 27.76
CA VAL A 165 -21.01 -35.99 28.07
C VAL A 165 -19.57 -35.58 28.37
N TRP A 166 -19.11 -35.90 29.56
CA TRP A 166 -17.70 -35.79 29.94
C TRP A 166 -17.04 -37.14 29.63
N ASP A 167 -16.01 -37.13 28.80
CA ASP A 167 -15.17 -38.29 28.50
C ASP A 167 -13.78 -38.02 29.08
N PHE A 168 -13.48 -38.66 30.20
CA PHE A 168 -12.11 -38.75 30.70
C PHE A 168 -11.56 -40.04 30.12
N GLY A 169 -10.96 -39.95 28.93
CA GLY A 169 -10.31 -41.09 28.30
C GLY A 169 -9.42 -41.80 29.32
N ASP A 170 -9.62 -43.11 29.45
CA ASP A 170 -8.92 -43.97 30.39
C ASP A 170 -7.44 -44.19 30.04
#